data_AF-A0A369M0B7-F1
#
_entry.id   AF-A0A369M0B7-F1
#
_cell.length_a   1.000
_cell.length_b   1.000
_cell.length_c   1.000
_cell.angle_alpha   90.00
_cell.angle_beta   90.00
_cell.angle_gamma   90.00
#
_symmetry.space_group_name_H-M   'P 1'
#
loop_
_entity.id
_entity.type
_entity.pdbx_description
1 polymer ?
#
loop_
_entity_poly.entity_id
_entity_poly.type
_entity_poly.pdbx_seq_one_letter_code
_entity_poly.pdbx_strand_id
1 'polypeptide(L)'
;MDYCELKDQVNGLDERQRKGCTRVLSLVSIGGGMRPEFREHLDGASTYREFFEALYGDDTLRFTKAWAAWARHDGKQWVDRFEPAQAAERVPFAGRGLPVEFSGNTVLVPLGGHGKKARVLAFEDGAFNEDAAAYFTSIEGAFTCGGLSFDGIYDVFTSGNTVLFEHWALNEKGIRVKSAQLAENYGLTG
;
A
#
# COMPACT_ATOMS: atom_id res chain seq x y z
N MET A 1 -11.19 9.44 23.18
CA MET A 1 -10.69 8.43 24.14
C MET A 1 -9.24 8.77 24.46
N ASP A 2 -8.65 8.24 25.53
CA ASP A 2 -7.20 8.42 25.77
C ASP A 2 -6.34 7.24 25.25
N TYR A 3 -5.01 7.40 25.30
CA TYR A 3 -4.10 6.36 24.81
C TYR A 3 -4.17 5.05 25.63
N CYS A 4 -4.35 5.14 26.94
CA CYS A 4 -4.45 3.98 27.82
C CYS A 4 -5.75 3.21 27.51
N GLU A 5 -6.86 3.91 27.34
CA GLU A 5 -8.14 3.34 26.92
C GLU A 5 -8.01 2.62 25.56
N LEU A 6 -7.37 3.24 24.56
CA LEU A 6 -7.12 2.60 23.26
C LEU A 6 -6.32 1.30 23.41
N LYS A 7 -5.24 1.36 24.19
CA LYS A 7 -4.37 0.21 24.43
C LYS A 7 -5.12 -0.93 25.11
N ASP A 8 -5.96 -0.61 26.10
CA ASP A 8 -6.75 -1.60 26.82
C ASP A 8 -7.82 -2.25 25.93
N GLN A 9 -8.49 -1.46 25.08
CA GLN A 9 -9.41 -2.00 24.08
C GLN A 9 -8.71 -2.97 23.12
N VAL A 10 -7.53 -2.61 22.61
CA VAL A 10 -6.74 -3.49 21.72
C VAL A 10 -6.29 -4.76 22.43
N ASN A 11 -5.89 -4.67 23.70
CA ASN A 11 -5.47 -5.83 24.49
C ASN A 11 -6.63 -6.80 24.79
N GLY A 12 -7.86 -6.30 24.85
CA GLY A 12 -9.08 -7.09 25.06
C GLY A 12 -9.58 -7.86 23.83
N LEU A 13 -8.97 -7.66 22.65
CA LEU A 13 -9.37 -8.34 21.42
C LEU A 13 -8.89 -9.80 21.37
N ASP A 14 -9.51 -10.59 20.48
CA ASP A 14 -9.02 -11.93 20.15
C ASP A 14 -7.59 -11.87 19.55
N GLU A 15 -6.88 -13.00 19.58
CA GLU A 15 -5.48 -13.06 19.18
C GLU A 15 -5.24 -12.54 17.75
N ARG A 16 -6.12 -12.86 16.81
CA ARG A 16 -5.98 -12.47 15.41
C ARG A 16 -6.18 -10.97 15.24
N GLN A 17 -7.24 -10.42 15.82
CA GLN A 17 -7.53 -8.99 15.75
C GLN A 17 -6.46 -8.17 16.49
N ARG A 18 -6.08 -8.62 17.69
CA ARG A 18 -5.05 -7.99 18.49
C ARG A 18 -3.72 -7.89 17.76
N LYS A 19 -3.27 -8.95 17.06
CA LYS A 19 -1.98 -8.90 16.33
C LYS A 19 -1.92 -7.78 15.29
N GLY A 20 -3.00 -7.58 14.52
CA GLY A 20 -3.07 -6.50 13.54
C GLY A 20 -3.21 -5.12 14.20
N CYS A 21 -4.07 -5.00 15.20
CA CYS A 21 -4.28 -3.76 15.94
C CYS A 21 -3.03 -3.31 16.71
N THR A 22 -2.25 -4.23 17.30
CA THR A 22 -0.98 -3.93 17.97
C THR A 22 0.05 -3.37 17.00
N ARG A 23 0.06 -3.82 15.74
CA ARG A 23 0.94 -3.23 14.71
C ARG A 23 0.59 -1.78 14.46
N VAL A 24 -0.69 -1.46 14.26
CA VAL A 24 -1.15 -0.06 14.10
C VAL A 24 -0.80 0.75 15.35
N LEU A 25 -1.09 0.22 16.54
CA LEU A 25 -0.78 0.86 17.82
C LEU A 25 0.71 1.20 17.96
N SER A 26 1.61 0.31 17.55
CA SER A 26 3.07 0.57 17.57
C SER A 26 3.52 1.70 16.64
N LEU A 27 2.75 1.96 15.57
CA LEU A 27 3.08 2.98 14.57
C LEU A 27 2.56 4.36 14.97
N VAL A 28 1.46 4.41 15.73
CA VAL A 28 0.85 5.65 16.21
C VAL A 28 1.38 6.10 17.57
N SER A 29 2.13 5.25 18.28
CA SER A 29 2.66 5.55 19.62
C SER A 29 4.13 5.94 19.62
N ILE A 30 4.53 6.68 20.66
CA ILE A 30 5.91 7.03 21.00
C ILE A 30 6.05 7.14 22.53
N GLY A 31 7.09 6.53 23.10
CA GLY A 31 7.40 6.66 24.54
C GLY A 31 6.28 6.24 25.49
N GLY A 32 5.37 5.35 25.06
CA GLY A 32 4.22 4.93 25.86
C GLY A 32 3.02 5.89 25.81
N GLY A 33 2.99 6.84 24.89
CA GLY A 33 1.84 7.71 24.60
C GLY A 33 1.56 7.83 23.09
N MET A 34 0.58 8.67 22.74
CA MET A 34 0.20 8.94 21.35
C MET A 34 1.14 9.98 20.70
N ARG A 35 1.57 9.73 19.46
CA ARG A 35 2.31 10.71 18.68
C ARG A 35 1.43 11.94 18.39
N PRO A 36 1.97 13.16 18.38
CA PRO A 36 1.18 14.39 18.23
C PRO A 36 0.25 14.39 17.01
N GLU A 37 0.72 13.87 15.86
CA GLU A 37 0.01 13.85 14.59
C GLU A 37 -1.28 13.00 14.58
N PHE A 38 -1.49 12.12 15.58
CA PHE A 38 -2.68 11.26 15.67
C PHE A 38 -3.61 11.62 16.83
N ARG A 39 -3.29 12.67 17.60
CA ARG A 39 -4.08 13.03 18.79
C ARG A 39 -5.49 13.48 18.45
N GLU A 40 -5.64 14.30 17.42
CA GLU A 40 -6.95 14.82 17.01
C GLU A 40 -7.91 13.67 16.63
N HIS A 41 -7.42 12.66 15.90
CA HIS A 41 -8.19 11.47 15.56
C HIS A 41 -8.55 10.62 16.79
N LEU A 42 -7.66 10.58 17.79
CA LEU A 42 -7.88 9.84 19.04
C LEU A 42 -8.92 10.52 19.94
N ASP A 43 -8.84 11.85 20.05
CA ASP A 43 -9.74 12.66 20.86
C ASP A 43 -11.19 12.54 20.37
N GLY A 44 -11.37 12.47 19.04
CA GLY A 44 -12.69 12.31 18.40
C GLY A 44 -13.27 10.89 18.42
N ALA A 45 -12.49 9.87 18.81
CA ALA A 45 -12.92 8.48 18.82
C ALA A 45 -13.34 8.02 20.23
N SER A 46 -14.30 7.09 20.29
CA SER A 46 -14.71 6.38 21.51
C SER A 46 -14.27 4.92 21.51
N THR A 47 -13.98 4.35 20.34
CA THR A 47 -13.52 2.96 20.19
C THR A 47 -12.24 2.86 19.37
N TYR A 48 -11.47 1.78 19.57
CA TYR A 48 -10.28 1.49 18.76
C TYR A 48 -10.59 1.46 17.26
N ARG A 49 -11.78 0.94 16.89
CA ARG A 49 -12.23 0.87 15.51
C ARG A 49 -12.51 2.28 14.98
N GLU A 50 -13.26 3.11 15.71
CA GLU A 50 -13.48 4.51 15.30
C GLU A 50 -12.16 5.26 15.10
N PHE A 51 -11.19 5.08 15.99
CA PHE A 51 -9.87 5.68 15.86
C PHE A 51 -9.15 5.21 14.58
N PHE A 52 -9.03 3.89 14.35
CA PHE A 52 -8.35 3.37 13.16
C PHE A 52 -9.08 3.69 11.85
N GLU A 53 -10.42 3.73 11.86
CA GLU A 53 -11.19 4.19 10.71
C GLU A 53 -11.00 5.69 10.46
N ALA A 54 -10.88 6.51 11.51
CA ALA A 54 -10.56 7.93 11.35
C ALA A 54 -9.17 8.14 10.73
N LEU A 55 -8.16 7.37 11.16
CA LEU A 55 -6.83 7.40 10.54
C LEU A 55 -6.91 7.03 9.06
N TYR A 56 -7.71 6.03 8.70
CA TYR A 56 -7.86 5.57 7.32
C TYR A 56 -8.69 6.49 6.44
N GLY A 57 -9.70 7.14 7.03
CA GLY A 57 -10.51 8.15 6.37
C GLY A 57 -9.73 9.41 6.01
N ASP A 58 -8.64 9.69 6.72
CA ASP A 58 -7.79 10.84 6.46
C ASP A 58 -6.79 10.56 5.32
N ASP A 59 -7.10 11.09 4.14
CA ASP A 59 -6.24 10.94 2.96
C ASP A 59 -4.90 11.68 3.07
N THR A 60 -4.72 12.60 4.03
CA THR A 60 -3.40 13.19 4.30
C THR A 60 -2.45 12.16 4.92
N LEU A 61 -3.00 11.15 5.60
CA LEU A 61 -2.25 10.05 6.21
C LEU A 61 -2.04 8.87 5.26
N ARG A 62 -2.54 8.92 4.01
CA ARG A 62 -2.55 7.75 3.10
C ARG A 62 -1.18 7.17 2.77
N PHE A 63 -0.11 7.94 2.94
CA PHE A 63 1.28 7.49 2.76
C PHE A 63 1.95 7.04 4.07
N THR A 64 1.26 7.09 5.21
CA THR A 64 1.83 6.67 6.49
C THR A 64 1.76 5.15 6.67
N LYS A 65 2.70 4.61 7.45
CA LYS A 65 2.70 3.19 7.81
C LYS A 65 1.49 2.78 8.64
N ALA A 66 0.97 3.68 9.48
CA ALA A 66 -0.20 3.42 10.32
C ALA A 66 -1.44 3.20 9.46
N TRP A 67 -1.66 4.09 8.48
CA TRP A 67 -2.71 3.97 7.49
C TRP A 67 -2.62 2.66 6.70
N ALA A 68 -1.43 2.33 6.18
CA ALA A 68 -1.19 1.09 5.44
C ALA A 68 -1.44 -0.17 6.29
N ALA A 69 -0.98 -0.15 7.55
CA ALA A 69 -1.15 -1.27 8.47
C ALA A 69 -2.64 -1.55 8.74
N TRP A 70 -3.46 -0.51 8.94
CA TRP A 70 -4.89 -0.68 9.10
C TRP A 70 -5.57 -1.12 7.79
N ALA A 71 -5.22 -0.51 6.66
CA ALA A 71 -5.75 -0.87 5.34
C ALA A 71 -5.55 -2.37 5.05
N ARG A 72 -4.37 -2.91 5.34
CA ARG A 72 -4.09 -4.35 5.22
C ARG A 72 -4.85 -5.20 6.23
N HIS A 73 -4.89 -4.76 7.49
CA HIS A 73 -5.47 -5.57 8.55
C HIS A 73 -6.97 -5.77 8.38
N ASP A 74 -7.71 -4.70 8.05
CA ASP A 74 -9.16 -4.72 7.87
C ASP A 74 -9.57 -5.06 6.42
N GLY A 75 -8.62 -5.26 5.51
CA GLY A 75 -8.89 -5.66 4.12
C GLY A 75 -9.54 -4.56 3.28
N LYS A 76 -9.13 -3.31 3.49
CA LYS A 76 -9.70 -2.14 2.83
C LYS A 76 -9.42 -2.13 1.32
N GLN A 77 -10.40 -1.65 0.55
CA GLN A 77 -10.22 -1.31 -0.87
C GLN A 77 -9.63 0.08 -0.96
N TRP A 78 -8.30 0.16 -1.00
CA TRP A 78 -7.56 1.41 -0.87
C TRP A 78 -6.99 1.94 -2.18
N VAL A 79 -6.88 1.10 -3.20
CA VAL A 79 -6.16 1.39 -4.44
C VAL A 79 -6.74 2.60 -5.17
N ASP A 80 -8.07 2.77 -5.15
CA ASP A 80 -8.76 3.89 -5.81
C ASP A 80 -8.53 5.25 -5.13
N ARG A 81 -7.76 5.31 -4.05
CA ARG A 81 -7.32 6.56 -3.40
C ARG A 81 -6.00 7.09 -3.97
N PHE A 82 -5.41 6.37 -4.90
CA PHE A 82 -4.19 6.75 -5.60
C PHE A 82 -4.45 6.83 -7.10
N GLU A 83 -3.78 7.76 -7.77
CA GLU A 83 -3.95 7.97 -9.21
C GLU A 83 -2.84 7.22 -9.97
N PRO A 84 -3.18 6.20 -10.76
CA PRO A 84 -2.20 5.48 -11.58
C PRO A 84 -1.84 6.28 -12.83
N ALA A 85 -0.59 6.15 -13.28
CA ALA A 85 -0.14 6.68 -14.57
C ALA A 85 -0.75 5.91 -15.75
N GLN A 86 -0.99 4.60 -15.58
CA GLN A 86 -1.68 3.76 -16.56
C GLN A 86 -2.60 2.76 -15.86
N ALA A 87 -3.73 2.44 -16.49
CA ALA A 87 -4.67 1.47 -15.95
C ALA A 87 -5.27 0.60 -17.06
N ALA A 88 -5.35 -0.70 -16.80
CA ALA A 88 -6.18 -1.64 -17.54
C ALA A 88 -7.17 -2.29 -16.57
N GLU A 89 -8.44 -2.03 -16.85
CA GLU A 89 -9.56 -2.52 -16.06
C GLU A 89 -10.07 -3.85 -16.60
N ARG A 90 -10.52 -4.73 -15.71
CA ARG A 90 -11.24 -5.98 -16.04
C ARG A 90 -10.42 -6.97 -16.90
N VAL A 91 -9.10 -7.02 -16.68
CA VAL A 91 -8.18 -7.90 -17.40
C VAL A 91 -8.47 -9.37 -17.08
N PRO A 92 -8.84 -10.20 -18.07
CA PRO A 92 -9.14 -11.60 -17.81
C PRO A 92 -7.87 -12.36 -17.41
N PHE A 93 -7.98 -13.23 -16.42
CA PHE A 93 -6.92 -14.17 -16.07
C PHE A 93 -7.49 -15.58 -15.81
N ALA A 94 -6.76 -16.59 -16.30
CA ALA A 94 -7.15 -17.99 -16.17
C ALA A 94 -6.39 -18.62 -14.99
N GLY A 95 -7.00 -18.64 -13.80
CA GLY A 95 -6.49 -19.41 -12.67
C GLY A 95 -5.56 -18.63 -11.75
N ARG A 96 -4.32 -19.10 -11.56
CA ARG A 96 -3.47 -18.78 -10.39
C ARG A 96 -2.81 -17.39 -10.41
N GLY A 97 -2.93 -16.63 -11.49
CA GLY A 97 -2.28 -15.34 -11.60
C GLY A 97 -2.43 -14.69 -12.95
N LEU A 98 -1.91 -13.47 -13.05
CA LEU A 98 -1.92 -12.66 -14.26
C LEU A 98 -0.57 -12.80 -15.00
N PRO A 99 -0.57 -13.04 -16.33
CA PRO A 99 0.67 -13.16 -17.08
C PRO A 99 1.35 -11.81 -17.28
N VAL A 100 2.66 -11.82 -17.09
CA VAL A 100 3.61 -10.80 -17.53
C VAL A 100 4.45 -11.42 -18.64
N GLU A 101 4.38 -10.85 -19.83
CA GLU A 101 4.94 -11.41 -21.05
C GLU A 101 6.15 -10.61 -21.49
N PHE A 102 7.29 -11.28 -21.70
CA PHE A 102 8.48 -10.69 -22.30
C PHE A 102 8.74 -11.31 -23.67
N SER A 103 9.83 -10.90 -24.32
CA SER A 103 10.31 -11.52 -25.55
C SER A 103 10.80 -12.96 -25.32
N GLY A 104 9.86 -13.91 -25.29
CA GLY A 104 10.13 -15.36 -25.25
C GLY A 104 9.90 -16.05 -23.91
N ASN A 105 9.48 -15.36 -22.86
CA ASN A 105 9.09 -15.99 -21.59
C ASN A 105 7.86 -15.30 -20.95
N THR A 106 7.28 -15.97 -19.95
CA THR A 106 6.11 -15.47 -19.22
C THR A 106 6.29 -15.76 -17.73
N VAL A 107 6.02 -14.76 -16.90
CA VAL A 107 5.93 -14.88 -15.45
C VAL A 107 4.49 -14.70 -15.01
N LEU A 108 4.04 -15.44 -13.99
CA LEU A 108 2.69 -15.29 -13.43
C LEU A 108 2.74 -14.53 -12.11
N VAL A 109 2.08 -13.36 -12.06
CA VAL A 109 1.87 -12.62 -10.82
C VAL A 109 0.70 -13.24 -10.07
N PRO A 110 0.90 -13.80 -8.85
CA PRO A 110 -0.15 -14.50 -8.13
C PRO A 110 -1.23 -13.53 -7.66
N LEU A 111 -2.49 -13.85 -7.93
CA LEU A 111 -3.64 -13.08 -7.46
C LEU A 111 -4.52 -13.95 -6.56
N GLY A 112 -5.04 -13.35 -5.48
CA GLY A 112 -5.91 -14.02 -4.53
C GLY A 112 -7.38 -13.70 -4.81
N GLY A 113 -8.14 -14.66 -5.35
CA GLY A 113 -9.60 -14.55 -5.37
C GLY A 113 -10.33 -15.12 -6.59
N HIS A 114 -11.53 -15.66 -6.32
CA HIS A 114 -12.51 -16.11 -7.31
C HIS A 114 -13.18 -14.91 -8.01
N GLY A 115 -13.15 -14.90 -9.35
CA GLY A 115 -13.67 -13.81 -10.17
C GLY A 115 -12.60 -13.37 -11.15
N LYS A 116 -12.61 -13.99 -12.34
CA LYS A 116 -11.54 -14.11 -13.36
C LYS A 116 -11.00 -12.81 -13.97
N LYS A 117 -11.17 -11.67 -13.31
CA LYS A 117 -10.83 -10.34 -13.80
C LYS A 117 -9.96 -9.62 -12.78
N ALA A 118 -8.83 -9.12 -13.26
CA ALA A 118 -7.87 -8.34 -12.50
C ALA A 118 -7.92 -6.87 -12.93
N ARG A 119 -7.30 -6.02 -12.12
CA ARG A 119 -6.89 -4.68 -12.50
C ARG A 119 -5.37 -4.67 -12.65
N VAL A 120 -4.87 -3.98 -13.65
CA VAL A 120 -3.43 -3.73 -13.82
C VAL A 120 -3.23 -2.24 -13.78
N LEU A 121 -2.46 -1.78 -12.80
CA LEU A 121 -2.21 -0.37 -12.59
C LEU A 121 -0.72 -0.12 -12.58
N ALA A 122 -0.28 0.94 -13.25
CA ALA A 122 1.09 1.43 -13.24
C ALA A 122 1.15 2.74 -12.47
N PHE A 123 2.14 2.89 -11.61
CA PHE A 123 2.39 4.05 -10.77
C PHE A 123 3.83 4.52 -10.94
N GLU A 124 4.04 5.83 -10.83
CA GLU A 124 5.38 6.40 -10.66
C GLU A 124 5.94 6.06 -9.26
N ASP A 125 7.26 6.17 -9.09
CA ASP A 125 7.96 5.87 -7.83
C ASP A 125 7.37 6.68 -6.65
N GLY A 126 6.85 5.99 -5.64
CA GLY A 126 6.25 6.61 -4.47
C GLY A 126 4.86 7.23 -4.70
N ALA A 127 4.20 6.96 -5.84
CA ALA A 127 2.87 7.48 -6.12
C ALA A 127 1.74 6.73 -5.37
N PHE A 128 2.05 5.61 -4.72
CA PHE A 128 1.15 4.94 -3.78
C PHE A 128 1.88 4.43 -2.55
N ASN A 129 1.11 3.99 -1.56
CA ASN A 129 1.67 3.42 -0.33
C ASN A 129 1.99 1.93 -0.49
N GLU A 130 3.26 1.61 -0.82
CA GLU A 130 3.75 0.24 -0.98
C GLU A 130 3.54 -0.62 0.27
N ASP A 131 3.58 -0.01 1.46
CA ASP A 131 3.37 -0.73 2.73
C ASP A 131 1.94 -1.27 2.84
N ALA A 132 0.98 -0.80 2.03
CA ALA A 132 -0.39 -1.32 1.98
C ALA A 132 -0.55 -2.52 1.02
N ALA A 133 0.45 -2.82 0.19
CA ALA A 133 0.42 -3.86 -0.84
C ALA A 133 1.35 -5.04 -0.53
N ALA A 134 1.07 -6.21 -1.09
CA ALA A 134 1.94 -7.38 -0.99
C ALA A 134 2.96 -7.38 -2.14
N TYR A 135 4.22 -7.15 -1.80
CA TYR A 135 5.33 -7.24 -2.75
C TYR A 135 5.46 -8.66 -3.32
N PHE A 136 5.68 -8.75 -4.62
CA PHE A 136 5.88 -10.00 -5.34
C PHE A 136 7.31 -10.13 -5.88
N THR A 137 7.75 -9.21 -6.74
CA THR A 137 9.07 -9.26 -7.38
C THR A 137 9.43 -7.90 -8.02
N SER A 138 10.64 -7.78 -8.56
CA SER A 138 11.05 -6.67 -9.42
C SER A 138 11.29 -7.19 -10.84
N ILE A 139 10.91 -6.39 -11.83
CA ILE A 139 11.04 -6.72 -13.26
C ILE A 139 11.83 -5.61 -13.94
N GLU A 140 12.84 -5.98 -14.72
CA GLU A 140 13.64 -5.05 -15.54
C GLU A 140 13.46 -5.37 -17.04
N GLY A 141 13.37 -4.31 -17.84
CA GLY A 141 13.30 -4.36 -19.30
C GLY A 141 11.88 -4.20 -19.84
N ALA A 142 11.71 -4.52 -21.11
CA ALA A 142 10.43 -4.40 -21.81
C ALA A 142 9.54 -5.62 -21.58
N PHE A 143 8.28 -5.40 -21.20
CA PHE A 143 7.27 -6.44 -21.01
C PHE A 143 5.86 -5.92 -21.25
N THR A 144 4.89 -6.83 -21.35
CA THR A 144 3.47 -6.48 -21.40
C THR A 144 2.70 -7.20 -20.31
N CYS A 145 1.64 -6.56 -19.82
CA CYS A 145 0.75 -7.15 -18.84
C CYS A 145 -0.66 -6.59 -19.02
N GLY A 146 -1.65 -7.46 -19.21
CA GLY A 146 -3.05 -7.05 -19.30
C GLY A 146 -3.39 -6.06 -20.42
N GLY A 147 -2.62 -6.08 -21.52
CA GLY A 147 -2.78 -5.15 -22.65
C GLY A 147 -2.03 -3.82 -22.49
N LEU A 148 -1.32 -3.61 -21.39
CA LEU A 148 -0.39 -2.50 -21.22
C LEU A 148 1.04 -2.91 -21.59
N SER A 149 1.83 -1.94 -22.06
CA SER A 149 3.23 -2.09 -22.40
C SER A 149 4.10 -1.31 -21.42
N PHE A 150 5.17 -1.93 -20.95
CA PHE A 150 6.09 -1.38 -19.96
C PHE A 150 7.51 -1.45 -20.50
N ASP A 151 8.32 -0.47 -20.13
CA ASP A 151 9.77 -0.44 -20.35
C ASP A 151 10.44 0.28 -19.17
N GLY A 152 11.54 -0.27 -18.66
CA GLY A 152 12.22 0.19 -17.45
C GLY A 152 12.28 -0.84 -16.32
N ILE A 153 12.43 -0.37 -15.07
CA ILE A 153 12.49 -1.22 -13.87
C ILE A 153 11.24 -0.98 -13.04
N TYR A 154 10.52 -2.05 -12.69
CA TYR A 154 9.28 -1.98 -11.94
C TYR A 154 9.30 -2.92 -10.74
N ASP A 155 8.89 -2.43 -9.57
CA ASP A 155 8.44 -3.31 -8.50
C ASP A 155 7.00 -3.74 -8.74
N VAL A 156 6.71 -5.01 -8.48
CA VAL A 156 5.41 -5.61 -8.68
C VAL A 156 4.80 -5.94 -7.33
N PHE A 157 3.61 -5.39 -7.09
CA PHE A 157 2.83 -5.64 -5.89
C PHE A 157 1.44 -6.17 -6.23
N THR A 158 0.80 -6.74 -5.22
CA THR A 158 -0.55 -7.28 -5.30
C THR A 158 -1.43 -6.76 -4.17
N SER A 159 -2.69 -6.47 -4.49
CA SER A 159 -3.72 -6.09 -3.52
C SER A 159 -5.06 -6.65 -3.98
N GLY A 160 -5.51 -7.73 -3.36
CA GLY A 160 -6.69 -8.48 -3.83
C GLY A 160 -6.51 -8.98 -5.27
N ASN A 161 -7.37 -8.51 -6.17
CA ASN A 161 -7.33 -8.81 -7.62
C ASN A 161 -6.61 -7.73 -8.45
N THR A 162 -5.80 -6.88 -7.82
CA THR A 162 -5.07 -5.82 -8.50
C THR A 162 -3.58 -6.14 -8.52
N VAL A 163 -2.97 -6.06 -9.70
CA VAL A 163 -1.52 -6.00 -9.87
C VAL A 163 -1.13 -4.54 -9.99
N LEU A 164 -0.14 -4.14 -9.20
CA LEU A 164 0.38 -2.78 -9.12
C LEU A 164 1.85 -2.84 -9.60
N PHE A 165 2.18 -2.03 -10.59
CA PHE A 165 3.54 -1.85 -11.08
C PHE A 165 4.04 -0.47 -10.63
N GLU A 166 5.12 -0.41 -9.87
CA GLU A 166 5.76 0.85 -9.47
C GLU A 166 7.03 1.06 -10.29
N HIS A 167 7.03 2.07 -11.15
CA HIS A 167 8.18 2.40 -11.99
C HIS A 167 9.27 3.07 -11.16
N TRP A 168 10.50 2.58 -11.25
CA TRP A 168 11.64 3.17 -10.55
C TRP A 168 12.09 4.46 -11.23
N ALA A 169 12.20 5.54 -10.46
CA ALA A 169 12.93 6.71 -10.89
C ALA A 169 14.42 6.50 -10.60
N LEU A 170 15.28 6.54 -11.63
CA LEU A 170 16.72 6.39 -11.48
C LEU A 170 17.42 7.75 -11.62
N ASN A 171 18.44 8.01 -10.79
CA ASN A 171 19.34 9.14 -11.03
C ASN A 171 20.38 8.81 -12.13
N GLU A 172 21.20 9.80 -12.47
CA GLU A 172 22.31 9.69 -13.45
C GLU A 172 23.31 8.56 -13.15
N LYS A 173 23.36 8.07 -11.90
CA LYS A 173 24.23 6.97 -11.46
C LYS A 173 23.53 5.61 -11.48
N GLY A 174 22.30 5.53 -11.99
CA GLY A 174 21.50 4.31 -12.02
C GLY A 174 20.98 3.87 -10.64
N ILE A 175 20.99 4.76 -9.65
CA ILE A 175 20.49 4.47 -8.31
C ILE A 175 19.01 4.87 -8.25
N ARG A 176 18.15 3.99 -7.74
CA ARG A 176 16.73 4.32 -7.49
C ARG A 176 16.64 5.49 -6.53
N VAL A 177 15.84 6.48 -6.91
CA VAL A 177 15.54 7.65 -6.11
C VAL A 177 14.04 7.67 -5.88
N LYS A 178 13.62 7.25 -4.69
CA LYS A 178 12.21 7.41 -4.30
C LYS A 178 11.92 8.90 -4.22
N SER A 179 10.92 9.38 -4.95
CA SER A 179 10.54 10.81 -4.95
C SER A 179 10.23 11.34 -3.54
N ALA A 180 9.74 10.47 -2.65
CA ALA A 180 9.53 10.77 -1.23
C ALA A 180 10.84 11.03 -0.44
N GLN A 181 11.95 10.36 -0.78
CA GLN A 181 13.26 10.58 -0.13
C GLN A 181 13.98 11.85 -0.61
N LEU A 182 13.63 12.38 -1.80
CA LEU A 182 14.11 13.69 -2.26
C LEU A 182 13.43 14.84 -1.49
N ALA A 183 12.15 14.71 -1.16
CA ALA A 183 11.41 15.71 -0.39
C ALA A 183 11.89 15.79 1.07
N GLU A 184 12.16 14.65 1.72
CA GLU A 184 12.69 14.62 3.09
C GLU A 184 14.15 15.08 3.18
N ASN A 185 15.01 14.75 2.21
CA ASN A 185 16.43 15.12 2.28
C ASN A 185 16.75 16.55 1.82
N TYR A 186 15.87 17.20 1.05
CA TYR A 186 16.10 18.56 0.53
C TYR A 186 15.06 19.60 0.96
N GLY A 187 14.05 19.24 1.75
CA GLY A 187 13.05 20.19 2.26
C GLY A 187 12.27 20.92 1.15
N LEU A 188 12.18 20.33 -0.03
CA LEU A 188 11.43 20.91 -1.15
C LEU A 188 9.96 20.51 -1.02
N THR A 189 9.26 21.24 -0.16
CA THR A 189 7.82 21.47 -0.35
C THR A 189 7.70 22.58 -1.40
N GLY A 190 7.28 22.21 -2.60
CA GLY A 190 6.87 23.12 -3.66
C GLY A 190 5.36 23.08 -3.79
#